data_AF-A0A3B1D6U6-F1
#
_entry.id   AF-A0A3B1D6U6-F1
#
_cell.length_a   1.000
_cell.length_b   1.000
_cell.length_c   1.000
_cell.angle_alpha   90.00
_cell.angle_beta   90.00
_cell.angle_gamma   90.00
#
_symmetry.space_group_name_H-M   'P 1'
#
loop_
_entity.id
_entity.type
_entity.pdbx_description
1 polymer ?
#
loop_
_entity_poly.entity_id
_entity_poly.type
_entity_poly.pdbx_seq_one_letter_code
_entity_poly.pdbx_strand_id
1 'polypeptide(L)' 'MLETENKQKPLSGYALREAGWNALVENLGIVNATRFILQYESGYGDYIKIKKELFRGKSVTEICKDIEQLEKAELK' A
#
# COMPACT_ATOMS: atom_id res chain seq x y z
N MET A 1 -4.58 41.66 -6.60
CA MET A 1 -3.78 41.32 -7.80
C MET A 1 -2.60 40.50 -7.31
N LEU A 2 -2.45 39.20 -7.57
CA LEU A 2 -3.04 38.31 -8.55
C LEU A 2 -3.31 36.96 -7.88
N GLU A 3 -4.53 36.45 -7.99
CA GLU A 3 -4.82 35.04 -7.85
C GLU A 3 -4.24 34.35 -9.08
N THR A 4 -3.11 33.65 -8.94
CA THR A 4 -2.71 32.69 -9.95
C THR A 4 -3.29 31.34 -9.55
N GLU A 5 -4.52 31.09 -9.99
CA GLU A 5 -5.12 29.76 -9.98
C GLU A 5 -4.19 28.80 -10.75
N ASN A 6 -3.36 28.05 -10.04
CA ASN A 6 -2.62 26.94 -10.62
C ASN A 6 -3.62 25.78 -10.81
N LYS A 7 -4.31 25.76 -11.96
CA LYS A 7 -5.22 24.67 -12.34
C LYS A 7 -4.41 23.46 -12.81
N GLN A 8 -3.63 22.86 -11.91
CA GLN A 8 -3.13 21.52 -12.14
C GLN A 8 -4.33 20.59 -12.28
N LYS A 9 -4.37 19.85 -13.40
CA LYS A 9 -5.37 18.81 -13.63
C LYS A 9 -5.36 17.87 -12.42
N PRO A 10 -6.51 17.60 -11.77
CA PRO A 10 -6.54 16.73 -10.61
C PRO A 10 -6.04 15.34 -11.01
N LEU A 11 -5.11 14.82 -10.22
CA LEU A 11 -4.64 13.44 -10.36
C LEU A 11 -5.81 12.49 -10.10
N SER A 12 -5.77 11.31 -10.72
CA SER A 12 -6.65 10.22 -10.30
C SER A 12 -6.36 9.87 -8.84
N GLY A 13 -7.34 9.28 -8.14
CA GLY A 13 -7.14 8.89 -6.74
C GLY A 13 -5.93 7.98 -6.55
N TYR A 14 -5.65 7.09 -7.52
CA TYR A 14 -4.44 6.27 -7.52
C TYR A 14 -3.17 7.10 -7.68
N ALA A 15 -3.08 7.94 -8.71
CA ALA A 15 -1.90 8.73 -9.00
C ALA A 15 -1.60 9.75 -7.89
N LEU A 16 -2.63 10.28 -7.23
CA LEU A 16 -2.48 11.16 -6.06
C LEU A 16 -1.86 10.41 -4.88
N ARG A 17 -2.32 9.20 -4.58
CA ARG A 17 -1.76 8.36 -3.50
C ARG A 17 -0.32 7.97 -3.78
N GLU A 18 -0.02 7.58 -5.02
CA GLU A 18 1.35 7.22 -5.44
C GLU A 18 2.30 8.41 -5.31
N ALA A 19 1.92 9.59 -5.81
CA ALA A 19 2.71 10.81 -5.70
C ALA A 19 2.91 11.22 -4.22
N GLY A 20 1.86 11.18 -3.41
CA GLY A 20 1.92 11.50 -1.99
C GLY A 20 2.81 10.52 -1.21
N TRP A 21 2.71 9.23 -1.49
CA TRP A 21 3.57 8.20 -0.90
C TRP A 21 5.05 8.45 -1.24
N ASN A 22 5.36 8.67 -2.52
CA ASN A 22 6.73 8.93 -2.96
C ASN A 22 7.33 10.16 -2.28
N ALA A 23 6.58 11.26 -2.19
CA ALA A 23 7.01 12.48 -1.52
C ALA A 23 7.28 12.25 -0.02
N LEU A 24 6.44 11.46 0.66
CA LEU A 24 6.65 11.12 2.06
C LEU A 24 7.88 10.24 2.25
N VAL A 25 8.06 9.21 1.43
CA VAL A 25 9.21 8.29 1.51
C VAL A 25 10.52 9.03 1.25
N GLU A 26 10.55 9.91 0.24
CA GLU A 26 11.73 10.72 -0.10
C GLU A 26 12.18 11.60 1.06
N ASN A 27 11.25 12.22 1.78
CA ASN A 27 11.57 13.19 2.84
C ASN A 27 11.74 12.55 4.23
N LEU A 28 11.00 11.49 4.54
CA LEU A 28 10.94 10.91 5.89
C LEU A 28 11.62 9.54 5.99
N GLY A 29 11.88 8.89 4.86
CA GLY A 29 12.22 7.47 4.79
C GLY A 29 11.01 6.57 5.01
N ILE A 30 11.08 5.35 4.48
CA ILE A 30 9.95 4.40 4.44
C ILE A 30 9.31 4.12 5.81
N VAL A 31 10.13 4.02 6.85
CA VAL A 31 9.65 3.73 8.21
C VAL A 31 8.81 4.89 8.77
N ASN A 32 9.31 6.12 8.70
CA ASN A 32 8.61 7.27 9.26
C ASN A 32 7.42 7.71 8.38
N ALA A 33 7.53 7.58 7.06
CA ALA A 33 6.42 7.79 6.14
C ALA A 33 5.23 6.87 6.48
N THR A 34 5.49 5.59 6.72
CA THR A 34 4.46 4.63 7.12
C THR A 34 3.82 5.01 8.45
N ARG A 35 4.63 5.33 9.47
CA ARG A 35 4.14 5.72 10.80
C ARG A 35 3.30 7.00 10.75
N PHE A 36 3.69 7.95 9.89
CA PHE A 36 2.95 9.20 9.66
C PHE A 36 1.55 8.90 9.13
N ILE A 37 1.42 8.10 8.07
CA ILE A 37 0.10 7.71 7.53
C ILE A 37 -0.75 7.04 8.61
N LEU A 38 -0.16 6.12 9.38
CA LEU A 38 -0.85 5.43 10.48
C LEU A 38 -1.29 6.34 11.64
N GLN A 39 -0.78 7.58 11.74
CA GLN A 39 -1.32 8.55 12.71
C GLN A 39 -2.70 9.07 12.31
N TYR A 40 -2.98 9.16 11.01
CA TYR A 40 -4.23 9.74 10.48
C TYR A 40 -5.20 8.66 10.03
N GLU A 41 -4.69 7.52 9.59
CA GLU A 41 -5.48 6.36 9.23
C GLU A 41 -5.32 5.30 10.30
N SER A 42 -6.37 5.11 11.12
CA SER A 42 -6.45 4.02 12.10
C SER A 42 -6.47 2.62 11.47
N GLY A 43 -6.42 2.54 10.13
CA GLY A 43 -6.82 1.36 9.37
C GLY A 43 -8.33 1.15 9.43
N TYR A 44 -8.82 0.25 8.57
CA TYR A 44 -10.20 -0.23 8.60
C TYR A 44 -10.22 -1.76 8.65
N GLY A 45 -11.21 -2.30 9.37
CA GLY A 45 -11.41 -3.74 9.50
C GLY A 45 -10.57 -4.40 10.59
N ASP A 46 -10.74 -5.71 10.72
CA ASP A 46 -10.05 -6.55 11.68
C ASP A 46 -8.99 -7.37 10.95
N TYR A 47 -7.74 -6.89 10.95
CA TYR A 47 -6.63 -7.57 10.28
C TYR A 47 -6.43 -9.00 10.80
N ILE A 48 -6.76 -9.29 12.06
CA ILE A 48 -6.63 -10.64 12.61
C ILE A 48 -7.65 -11.57 11.93
N LYS A 49 -8.90 -11.14 11.79
CA LYS A 49 -9.92 -11.89 11.04
C LYS A 49 -9.55 -12.04 9.56
N ILE A 50 -9.19 -10.95 8.90
CA ILE A 50 -8.82 -10.96 7.47
C ILE A 50 -7.62 -11.89 7.23
N LYS A 51 -6.57 -11.80 8.05
CA LYS A 51 -5.39 -12.67 7.95
C LYS A 51 -5.76 -14.15 8.14
N LYS A 52 -6.64 -14.45 9.11
CA LYS A 52 -7.09 -15.82 9.38
C LYS A 52 -7.90 -16.38 8.21
N GLU A 53 -8.76 -15.58 7.60
CA GLU A 53 -9.57 -15.99 6.44
C GLU A 53 -8.72 -16.17 5.18
N LEU A 54 -7.84 -15.21 4.89
CA LEU A 54 -7.00 -15.19 3.70
C LEU A 54 -5.97 -16.32 3.70
N PHE A 55 -5.25 -16.48 4.82
CA PHE A 55 -4.12 -17.42 4.90
C PHE A 55 -4.45 -18.71 5.62
N ARG A 56 -5.63 -18.83 6.25
CA ARG A 56 -6.12 -20.05 6.91
C ARG A 56 -5.10 -20.69 7.88
N GLY A 57 -4.27 -19.87 8.52
CA GLY A 57 -3.25 -20.32 9.46
C GLY A 57 -1.93 -20.79 8.82
N LYS A 58 -1.74 -20.64 7.50
CA LYS A 58 -0.47 -20.93 6.84
C LYS A 58 0.68 -20.13 7.45
N SER A 59 1.81 -20.79 7.62
CA SER A 59 3.10 -20.18 7.90
C SER A 59 3.58 -19.36 6.71
N VAL A 60 4.49 -18.41 6.96
CA VAL A 60 5.13 -17.61 5.89
C VAL A 60 5.77 -18.51 4.84
N THR A 61 6.44 -19.59 5.27
CA THR A 61 7.08 -20.55 4.37
C THR A 61 6.08 -21.25 3.45
N GLU A 62 4.89 -21.59 3.94
CA GLU A 62 3.84 -22.20 3.10
C GLU A 62 3.27 -21.19 2.10
N ILE A 63 3.08 -19.94 2.51
CA ILE A 63 2.63 -18.87 1.62
C ILE A 63 3.65 -18.65 0.48
N CYS A 64 4.95 -18.59 0.80
CA CYS A 64 5.99 -18.45 -0.23
C CYS A 64 5.98 -19.63 -1.22
N LYS A 65 5.80 -20.86 -0.74
CA LYS A 65 5.69 -22.05 -1.60
C LYS A 65 4.48 -21.99 -2.53
N ASP A 66 3.33 -21.52 -2.05
CA ASP A 66 2.14 -21.35 -2.89
C ASP A 66 2.41 -20.34 -4.02
N ILE A 67 3.07 -19.21 -3.70
CA ILE A 67 3.44 -18.19 -4.69
C ILE A 67 4.35 -18.79 -5.77
N GLU A 68 5.42 -19.49 -5.37
CA GLU A 68 6.32 -20.15 -6.32
C GLU A 68 5.61 -21.19 -7.20
N GLN A 69 4.60 -21.88 -6.66
CA GLN A 69 3.81 -22.86 -7.42
C GLN A 69 2.88 -22.19 -8.42
N LEU A 70 2.25 -21.07 -8.04
CA LEU A 70 1.41 -20.27 -8.93
C LEU A 70 2.23 -19.70 -10.09
N GLU A 71 3.38 -19.11 -9.80
CA GLU A 71 4.31 -18.59 -10.83
C GLU A 71 4.72 -19.70 -11.81
N LYS A 72 5.07 -20.89 -11.30
CA LYS A 72 5.42 -22.06 -12.14
C LYS A 72 4.24 -22.60 -12.94
N ALA A 73 3.01 -22.43 -12.47
CA ALA A 73 1.80 -22.87 -13.16
C ALA A 73 1.38 -21.88 -14.26
N GLU A 74 1.60 -20.58 -14.06
CA GLU A 74 1.37 -19.53 -15.07
C GLU A 74 2.43 -19.51 -16.18
N LEU A 75 3.59 -20.14 -15.94
CA LEU A 75 4.67 -20.31 -16.92
C LEU A 75 4.56 -21.58 -17.78
N LYS A 76 3.46 -22.35 -17.66
CA LYS A 76 3.16 -23.54 -18.47
C LYS A 76 1.99 -23.28 -19.42
#